data_AF-A0A352XS42-F1
#
_entry.id   AF-A0A352XS42-F1
#
_cell.length_a   1.000
_cell.length_b   1.000
_cell.length_c   1.000
_cell.angle_alpha   90.00
_cell.angle_beta   90.00
_cell.angle_gamma   90.00
#
_symmetry.space_group_name_H-M   'P 1'
#
loop_
_entity.id
_entity.type
_entity.pdbx_description
1 polymer ?
#
loop_
_entity_poly.entity_id
_entity_poly.type
_entity_poly.pdbx_seq_one_letter_code
_entity_poly.pdbx_strand_id
1 'polypeptide(L)'
;KLLVVDGAIGFIGGYNLGDLYATDWRDTHLHIRGPAAADLAHSFASFWNRSCAKEDAIERHYMRHFDPYITVRSNDALRLTFPIRDMYIEAIDRGEKSLSLLHILRCPRKL
;
A
#
# COMPACT_ATOMS: atom_id res chain seq x y z
N LYS A 1 -2.45 -5.53 2.14
CA LYS A 1 -2.89 -5.61 3.55
C LYS A 1 -2.09 -4.61 4.35
N LEU A 2 -2.67 -4.08 5.41
CA LEU A 2 -2.14 -2.92 6.11
C LEU A 2 -2.38 -3.04 7.61
N LEU A 3 -1.36 -2.72 8.41
CA LEU A 3 -1.46 -2.44 9.84
C LEU A 3 -0.67 -1.17 10.12
N VAL A 4 -1.24 -0.24 10.88
CA VAL A 4 -0.52 0.97 11.32
C VAL A 4 -0.82 1.21 12.79
N VAL A 5 0.23 1.47 13.57
CA VAL A 5 0.15 1.77 15.00
C VAL A 5 0.59 3.21 15.20
N ASP A 6 -0.33 4.03 15.71
CA ASP A 6 -0.15 5.44 16.06
C ASP A 6 0.40 6.36 14.96
N GLY A 7 0.35 5.92 13.70
CA GLY A 7 0.99 6.63 12.58
C GLY A 7 2.52 6.63 12.64
N ALA A 8 3.14 5.84 13.53
CA ALA A 8 4.59 5.78 13.71
C ALA A 8 5.22 4.49 13.19
N ILE A 9 4.48 3.39 13.24
CA ILE A 9 4.91 2.06 12.78
C ILE A 9 3.86 1.51 11.83
N GLY A 10 4.28 1.14 10.62
CA GLY A 10 3.40 0.61 9.57
C GLY A 10 3.92 -0.72 9.02
N PHE A 11 2.99 -1.59 8.66
CA PHE A 11 3.24 -2.86 7.99
C PHE A 11 2.37 -2.92 6.75
N ILE A 12 2.99 -3.09 5.58
CA ILE A 12 2.28 -3.21 4.30
C ILE A 12 2.87 -4.33 3.45
N GLY A 13 1.99 -5.13 2.83
CA GLY A 13 2.41 -6.22 1.96
C GLY A 13 1.29 -7.21 1.64
N GLY A 14 1.71 -8.40 1.21
CA GLY A 14 0.79 -9.46 0.78
C GLY A 14 0.33 -10.42 1.89
N TYR A 15 1.04 -10.48 3.03
CA TYR A 15 0.62 -11.28 4.19
C TYR A 15 -0.70 -10.79 4.80
N ASN A 16 -1.57 -11.75 5.13
CA ASN A 16 -2.76 -11.56 5.96
C ASN A 16 -2.48 -11.99 7.39
N LEU A 17 -3.26 -11.49 8.35
CA LEU A 17 -3.31 -12.03 9.71
C LEU A 17 -4.28 -13.21 9.75
N GLY A 18 -3.82 -14.38 10.19
CA GLY A 18 -4.63 -15.58 10.39
C GLY A 18 -3.79 -16.86 10.39
N ASP A 19 -4.25 -17.88 11.13
CA ASP A 19 -3.50 -19.12 11.38
C ASP A 19 -3.10 -19.85 10.08
N LEU A 20 -3.92 -19.77 9.03
CA LEU A 20 -3.65 -20.38 7.72
C LEU A 20 -2.41 -19.79 7.01
N TYR A 21 -1.95 -18.61 7.41
CA TYR A 21 -0.83 -17.92 6.78
C TYR A 21 0.45 -17.95 7.65
N ALA A 22 0.42 -18.68 8.77
CA ALA A 22 1.47 -18.64 9.78
C ALA A 22 2.75 -19.40 9.39
N THR A 23 2.64 -20.50 8.62
CA THR A 23 3.77 -21.42 8.41
C THR A 23 4.21 -21.60 6.96
N ASP A 24 3.28 -21.68 5.99
CA ASP A 24 3.59 -22.22 4.65
C ASP A 24 3.31 -21.27 3.49
N TRP A 25 3.32 -19.95 3.73
CA TRP A 25 3.08 -18.96 2.69
C TRP A 25 4.28 -18.02 2.52
N ARG A 26 4.87 -17.98 1.32
CA ARG A 26 5.91 -17.01 0.97
C ARG A 26 5.27 -15.75 0.41
N ASP A 27 5.33 -14.66 1.16
CA ASP A 27 4.96 -13.33 0.70
C ASP A 27 6.05 -12.31 1.04
N THR A 28 5.93 -11.10 0.51
CA THR A 28 6.79 -9.97 0.87
C THR A 28 6.00 -8.98 1.71
N HIS A 29 6.60 -8.58 2.83
CA HIS A 29 6.08 -7.54 3.70
C HIS A 29 7.14 -6.50 3.97
N LEU A 30 6.70 -5.25 4.12
CA LEU A 30 7.55 -4.13 4.50
C LEU A 30 7.14 -3.65 5.88
N HIS A 31 8.14 -3.43 6.73
CA HIS A 31 8.00 -2.74 8.00
C HIS A 31 8.56 -1.33 7.84
N ILE A 32 7.72 -0.34 8.10
CA ILE A 32 7.97 1.08 7.85
C ILE A 32 7.89 1.82 9.18
N ARG A 33 8.83 2.75 9.40
CA ARG A 33 8.86 3.62 10.57
C ARG A 33 8.94 5.08 10.15
N GLY A 34 8.39 5.97 10.98
CA GLY A 34 8.47 7.41 10.76
C GLY A 34 7.40 7.94 9.79
N PRO A 35 7.66 9.06 9.09
CA PRO A 35 6.64 9.80 8.34
C PRO A 35 5.84 8.96 7.33
N ALA A 36 6.48 8.01 6.65
CA ALA A 36 5.80 7.13 5.71
C ALA A 36 4.74 6.22 6.38
N ALA A 37 4.87 5.91 7.69
CA ALA A 37 3.81 5.21 8.43
C ALA A 37 2.60 6.12 8.67
N ALA A 38 2.80 7.42 8.85
CA ALA A 38 1.70 8.39 8.95
C ALA A 38 0.96 8.54 7.61
N ASP A 39 1.66 8.49 6.48
CA ASP A 39 1.05 8.47 5.15
C ASP A 39 0.15 7.23 4.95
N LEU A 40 0.59 6.07 5.44
CA LEU A 40 -0.23 4.85 5.44
C LEU A 40 -1.49 5.03 6.30
N ALA A 41 -1.37 5.58 7.51
CA ALA A 41 -2.51 5.87 8.38
C ALA A 41 -3.49 6.86 7.73
N HIS A 42 -2.96 7.91 7.09
CA HIS A 42 -3.76 8.88 6.35
C HIS A 42 -4.54 8.21 5.22
N SER A 43 -3.90 7.34 4.43
CA SER A 43 -4.56 6.61 3.35
C SER A 43 -5.68 5.71 3.88
N PHE A 44 -5.45 5.03 5.01
CA PHE A 44 -6.46 4.20 5.66
C PHE A 44 -7.65 5.03 6.17
N ALA A 45 -7.39 6.07 6.97
CA ALA A 45 -8.43 6.93 7.53
C ALA A 45 -9.26 7.60 6.43
N SER A 46 -8.60 8.06 5.36
CA SER A 46 -9.29 8.62 4.19
C SER A 46 -10.22 7.60 3.52
N PHE A 47 -9.79 6.35 3.40
CA PHE A 47 -10.61 5.28 2.81
C PHE A 47 -11.79 4.91 3.73
N TRP A 48 -11.52 4.74 5.03
CA TRP A 48 -12.52 4.42 6.05
C TRP A 48 -13.61 5.48 6.12
N ASN A 49 -13.23 6.74 6.27
CA ASN A 49 -14.16 7.88 6.40
C ASN A 49 -15.02 8.12 5.15
N ARG A 50 -14.63 7.56 3.99
CA ARG A 50 -15.48 7.57 2.79
C ARG A 50 -16.58 6.51 2.80
N SER A 51 -16.40 5.46 3.60
CA SER A 51 -17.24 4.25 3.57
C SER A 51 -18.05 4.04 4.85
N CYS A 52 -17.64 4.65 5.97
CA CYS A 52 -18.31 4.51 7.26
C CYS A 52 -19.41 5.56 7.46
N ALA A 53 -20.25 5.35 8.49
CA ALA A 53 -21.15 6.37 9.00
C ALA A 53 -20.35 7.53 9.62
N LYS A 54 -20.96 8.71 9.77
CA LYS A 54 -20.25 9.89 10.28
C LYS A 54 -19.79 9.70 11.72
N GLU A 55 -20.54 8.95 12.50
CA GLU A 55 -20.31 8.66 13.91
C GLU A 55 -19.09 7.74 14.13
N ASP A 56 -18.74 6.94 13.12
CA ASP A 56 -17.59 6.02 13.11
C ASP A 56 -16.35 6.62 12.43
N ALA A 57 -16.41 7.89 12.03
CA ALA A 57 -15.34 8.55 11.31
C ALA A 57 -14.10 8.69 12.20
N ILE A 58 -12.94 8.37 11.64
CA ILE A 58 -11.66 8.59 12.29
C ILE A 58 -11.37 10.10 12.24
N GLU A 59 -11.46 10.77 13.38
CA GLU A 59 -11.19 12.20 13.51
C GLU A 59 -9.68 12.52 13.56
N ARG A 60 -8.85 11.53 13.92
CA ARG A 60 -7.40 11.72 14.02
C ARG A 60 -6.81 12.07 12.65
N HIS A 61 -6.21 13.25 12.57
CA HIS A 61 -5.56 13.72 11.36
C HIS A 61 -4.09 13.28 11.31
N TYR A 62 -3.76 12.45 10.32
CA TYR A 62 -2.38 12.08 10.02
C TYR A 62 -1.86 12.99 8.90
N MET A 63 -0.82 13.78 9.19
CA MET A 63 -0.21 14.68 8.22
C MET A 63 0.55 13.87 7.17
N ARG A 64 0.36 14.23 5.90
CA ARG A 64 1.19 13.67 4.85
C ARG A 64 2.55 14.34 4.81
N HIS A 65 3.59 13.55 4.59
CA HIS A 65 4.94 14.05 4.46
C HIS A 65 5.46 13.81 3.04
N PHE A 66 6.10 14.83 2.46
CA PHE A 66 6.86 14.63 1.23
C PHE A 66 8.19 13.96 1.56
N ASP A 67 8.44 12.82 0.95
CA ASP A 67 9.71 12.11 1.01
C ASP A 67 10.12 11.73 -0.42
N PRO A 68 11.32 12.12 -0.89
CA PRO A 68 11.77 11.85 -2.26
C PRO A 68 12.13 10.37 -2.50
N TYR A 69 12.32 9.59 -1.43
CA TYR A 69 12.72 8.18 -1.51
C TYR A 69 11.55 7.23 -1.24
N ILE A 70 10.57 7.66 -0.44
CA ILE A 70 9.41 6.83 -0.08
C ILE A 70 8.13 7.54 -0.47
N THR A 71 7.34 6.92 -1.35
CA THR A 71 6.02 7.44 -1.72
C THR A 71 4.96 6.37 -1.53
N VAL A 72 3.92 6.68 -0.75
CA VAL A 72 2.75 5.82 -0.58
C VAL A 72 1.77 6.06 -1.73
N ARG A 73 1.39 5.00 -2.45
CA ARG A 73 0.38 5.02 -3.51
C ARG A 73 -0.73 4.02 -3.22
N SER A 74 -1.96 4.45 -3.44
CA SER A 74 -3.16 3.64 -3.22
C SER A 74 -4.08 3.76 -4.44
N ASN A 75 -4.63 2.64 -4.89
CA ASN A 75 -5.67 2.66 -5.91
C ASN A 75 -7.00 3.10 -5.29
N ASP A 76 -7.81 3.82 -6.06
CA ASP A 76 -9.21 4.10 -5.73
C ASP A 76 -10.07 3.64 -6.90
N ALA A 77 -10.63 2.43 -6.75
CA ALA A 77 -11.44 1.79 -7.79
C ALA A 77 -12.76 2.52 -8.03
N LEU A 78 -13.35 3.14 -6.99
CA LEU A 78 -14.60 3.89 -7.11
C LEU A 78 -14.42 5.13 -7.99
N ARG A 79 -13.20 5.69 -7.98
CA ARG A 79 -12.82 6.83 -8.82
C ARG A 79 -12.08 6.44 -10.09
N LEU A 80 -11.94 5.14 -10.38
CA LEU A 80 -11.18 4.61 -11.51
C LEU A 80 -9.73 5.13 -11.58
N THR A 81 -9.09 5.34 -10.43
CA THR A 81 -7.69 5.79 -10.36
C THR A 81 -6.76 4.65 -9.91
N PHE A 82 -5.74 4.37 -10.72
CA PHE A 82 -4.86 3.21 -10.55
C PHE A 82 -3.35 3.57 -10.55
N PRO A 83 -2.90 4.51 -9.70
CA PRO A 83 -1.53 5.03 -9.73
C PRO A 83 -0.44 3.98 -9.48
N ILE A 84 -0.77 2.84 -8.87
CA ILE A 84 0.19 1.74 -8.67
C ILE A 84 0.65 1.20 -10.03
N ARG A 85 -0.25 1.12 -11.02
CA ARG A 85 0.12 0.70 -12.39
C ARG A 85 1.14 1.65 -13.00
N ASP A 86 0.88 2.95 -12.90
CA ASP A 86 1.74 3.98 -13.48
C ASP A 86 3.12 3.96 -12.83
N MET A 87 3.19 3.74 -11.52
CA MET A 87 4.45 3.55 -10.79
C MET A 87 5.25 2.36 -11.33
N TYR A 88 4.61 1.23 -11.63
CA TYR A 88 5.30 0.08 -12.22
C TYR A 88 5.78 0.38 -13.64
N ILE A 89 4.98 1.05 -14.47
CA ILE A 89 5.38 1.45 -15.83
C ILE A 89 6.59 2.36 -15.77
N GLU A 90 6.56 3.38 -14.92
CA GLU A 90 7.69 4.30 -14.72
C GLU A 90 8.96 3.57 -14.26
N ALA A 91 8.82 2.62 -13.32
CA ALA A 91 9.96 1.83 -12.86
C ALA A 91 10.54 0.91 -13.95
N ILE A 92 9.69 0.36 -14.82
CA ILE A 92 10.10 -0.42 -16.00
C ILE A 92 10.84 0.48 -16.99
N ASP A 93 10.27 1.64 -17.31
CA ASP A 93 10.81 2.56 -18.31
C ASP A 93 12.15 3.17 -17.88
N ARG A 94 12.35 3.37 -16.57
CA ARG A 94 13.62 3.85 -16.00
C ARG A 94 14.68 2.74 -15.78
N GLY A 95 14.31 1.47 -15.92
CA GLY A 95 15.20 0.35 -15.63
C GLY A 95 16.24 0.13 -16.72
N GLU A 96 17.52 0.41 -16.44
CA GLU A 96 18.57 0.33 -17.48
C GLU A 96 19.21 -1.05 -17.67
N LYS A 97 19.27 -1.89 -16.64
CA LYS A 97 20.08 -3.13 -16.65
C LYS A 97 19.29 -4.42 -16.42
N SER A 98 18.44 -4.45 -15.40
CA SER A 98 17.66 -5.63 -15.05
C SER A 98 16.48 -5.26 -14.15
N LEU A 99 15.33 -5.91 -14.36
CA LEU A 99 14.15 -5.78 -13.52
C LEU A 99 13.79 -7.14 -12.93
N SER A 100 13.65 -7.21 -11.61
CA SER A 100 13.17 -8.40 -10.90
C SER A 100 11.74 -8.18 -10.42
N LEU A 101 10.82 -9.07 -10.81
CA LEU A 101 9.41 -9.02 -10.43
C LEU A 101 9.05 -10.27 -9.64
N LEU A 102 8.48 -10.07 -8.46
CA LEU A 102 7.82 -11.10 -7.68
C LEU A 102 6.33 -10.77 -7.60
N HIS A 103 5.47 -11.65 -8.11
CA HIS A 103 4.02 -11.45 -8.10
C HIS A 103 3.32 -12.80 -7.93
N ILE A 104 2.19 -12.81 -7.23
CA ILE A 104 1.33 -14.00 -7.06
C ILE A 104 0.62 -14.44 -8.35
N LEU A 105 0.36 -13.52 -9.28
CA LEU A 105 -0.30 -13.79 -10.54
C LEU A 105 0.50 -13.18 -11.69
N ARG A 106 0.69 -13.96 -12.74
CA ARG A 106 1.12 -13.47 -14.05
C ARG A 106 -0.04 -13.64 -15.00
N CYS A 107 -0.73 -12.54 -15.34
CA CYS A 107 -1.73 -12.58 -16.40
C CYS A 107 -1.01 -12.45 -17.75
N PRO A 108 -1.00 -13.48 -18.61
CA PRO A 108 -0.50 -13.33 -19.96
C PRO A 108 -1.41 -12.37 -20.72
N ARG A 109 -0.83 -11.45 -21.50
CA ARG A 109 -1.63 -10.66 -22.46
C ARG A 109 -2.38 -11.66 -23.35
N LYS A 110 -3.72 -11.57 -23.38
CA LYS A 110 -4.48 -12.10 -24.51
C LYS A 110 -4.16 -11.20 -25.69
N LEU A 111 -3.36 -11.72 -26.63
CA LEU A 111 -3.31 -11.20 -27.99
C LEU A 111 -4.63 -11.52 -28.69
#